data_AF-A0A529M5M3-F1
#
_entry.id   AF-A0A529M5M3-F1
#
_cell.length_a   1.000
_cell.length_b   1.000
_cell.length_c   1.000
_cell.angle_alpha   90.00
_cell.angle_beta   90.00
_cell.angle_gamma   90.00
#
_symmetry.space_group_name_H-M   'P 1'
#
loop_
_entity.id
_entity.type
_entity.pdbx_description
1 polymer ?
#
loop_
_entity_poly.entity_id
_entity_poly.type
_entity_poly.pdbx_seq_one_letter_code
_entity_poly.pdbx_strand_id
1 'polypeptide(L)' 'VIDKTVQLHGGDGVRKGHIVESLYREIRALRIYEGASDVQKVVIARQVMGAA' A
#
# COMPACT_ATOMS: atom_id res chain seq x y z
N VAL A 1 2.52 6.69 -4.11
CA VAL A 1 1.81 7.92 -4.53
C VAL A 1 1.06 8.55 -3.37
N ILE A 2 0.04 7.90 -2.79
CA ILE A 2 -0.76 8.53 -1.72
C ILE A 2 0.06 9.02 -0.52
N ASP A 3 1.09 8.27 -0.13
CA ASP A 3 2.00 8.62 0.97
C ASP A 3 2.73 9.95 0.72
N LYS A 4 3.18 10.16 -0.52
CA LYS A 4 3.74 11.44 -0.97
C LYS A 4 2.69 12.55 -0.93
N THR A 5 1.45 12.24 -1.33
CA THR A 5 0.33 13.20 -1.28
C THR A 5 0.02 13.62 0.15
N VAL A 6 0.06 12.70 1.13
CA VAL A 6 -0.08 13.02 2.55
C VAL A 6 0.97 14.06 2.96
N GLN A 7 2.25 13.84 2.62
CA GLN A 7 3.28 14.83 2.94
C GLN A 7 3.11 16.17 2.24
N LEU A 8 2.68 16.18 0.98
CA LEU A 8 2.45 17.43 0.25
C LEU A 8 1.33 18.28 0.86
N HIS A 9 0.32 17.66 1.48
CA HIS A 9 -0.78 18.35 2.16
C HIS A 9 -0.47 18.69 3.63
N GLY A 10 0.69 18.28 4.16
CA GLY A 10 1.09 18.54 5.53
C GLY A 10 0.05 18.09 6.56
N GLY A 11 -0.33 18.98 7.48
CA GLY A 11 -1.32 18.67 8.53
C GLY A 11 -2.70 18.27 7.98
N ASP A 12 -3.13 18.83 6.85
CA ASP A 12 -4.40 18.44 6.22
C ASP A 12 -4.35 17.03 5.61
N GLY A 13 -3.16 16.55 5.24
CA GLY A 13 -2.96 15.20 4.71
C GLY A 13 -3.34 14.09 5.69
N VAL A 14 -3.37 14.38 7.00
CA VAL A 14 -3.72 13.45 8.08
C VAL A 14 -4.97 13.89 8.86
N ARG A 15 -5.60 15.01 8.47
CA ARG A 15 -6.79 15.51 9.14
C ARG A 15 -8.00 14.65 8.77
N LYS A 16 -8.66 14.07 9.78
CA LYS A 16 -9.85 13.24 9.60
C LYS A 16 -10.90 13.95 8.74
N GLY A 17 -11.40 13.25 7.72
CA GLY A 17 -12.39 13.76 6.78
C GLY A 17 -11.80 14.48 5.57
N HIS A 18 -10.47 14.68 5.51
CA HIS A 18 -9.80 15.07 4.27
C HIS A 18 -9.66 13.88 3.32
N ILE A 19 -9.85 14.09 2.02
CA ILE A 19 -9.86 12.98 1.03
C ILE A 19 -8.54 12.21 1.00
N VAL A 20 -7.41 12.91 1.15
CA VAL A 20 -6.08 12.28 1.16
C VAL A 20 -5.91 11.35 2.37
N GLU A 21 -6.49 11.72 3.51
CA GLU A 21 -6.47 10.92 4.73
C GLU A 21 -7.28 9.63 4.55
N SER A 22 -8.50 9.74 4.02
CA SER A 22 -9.37 8.58 3.74
C SER A 22 -8.71 7.61 2.76
N LEU A 23 -8.20 8.12 1.64
CA LEU A 23 -7.52 7.30 0.63
C LEU A 23 -6.28 6.60 1.20
N TYR A 24 -5.49 7.27 2.04
CA TYR A 24 -4.31 6.67 2.69
C TYR A 24 -4.71 5.47 3.56
N ARG A 25 -5.80 5.60 4.35
CA ARG A 25 -6.31 4.50 5.18
C ARG A 25 -6.87 3.35 4.37
N GLU A 26 -7.67 3.64 3.35
CA GLU A 26 -8.34 2.63 2.53
C GLU A 26 -7.33 1.73 1.81
N ILE A 27 -6.29 2.31 1.20
CA ILE A 27 -5.34 1.51 0.43
C ILE A 27 -4.27 0.81 1.29
N ARG A 28 -4.10 1.20 2.56
CA ARG A 28 -3.08 0.61 3.46
C ARG A 28 -3.30 -0.90 3.60
N ALA A 29 -4.56 -1.31 3.75
CA ALA A 29 -4.95 -2.71 3.99
C ALA A 29 -4.74 -3.62 2.75
N LEU A 30 -4.77 -3.05 1.54
CA LEU A 30 -4.57 -3.78 0.28
C LEU A 30 -3.21 -4.47 0.19
N ARG A 31 -2.22 -4.05 0.99
CA ARG A 31 -0.92 -4.73 1.10
C ARG A 31 -0.98 -6.11 1.75
N ILE A 32 -2.12 -6.47 2.34
CA ILE A 32 -2.30 -7.68 3.15
C ILE A 32 -3.44 -8.55 2.61
N TYR A 33 -4.56 -7.96 2.18
CA TYR A 33 -5.80 -8.69 1.92
C TYR A 33 -5.70 -9.78 0.85
N GLU A 34 -5.07 -9.52 -0.29
CA GLU A 34 -4.91 -10.50 -1.37
C GLU A 34 -3.59 -11.30 -1.26
N GLY A 35 -3.13 -11.49 -0.02
CA GLY A 35 -1.79 -11.98 0.28
C GLY A 35 -0.83 -10.83 0.56
N ALA A 36 -0.09 -10.97 1.67
CA ALA A 36 0.92 -10.00 2.07
C ALA A 36 1.93 -9.78 0.93
N SER A 37 2.30 -8.53 0.68
CA SER A 37 3.20 -8.19 -0.44
C SER A 37 4.51 -8.99 -0.42
N ASP A 38 5.03 -9.35 0.75
CA ASP A 38 6.26 -10.15 0.86
C ASP A 38 6.03 -11.62 0.50
N VAL A 39 4.86 -12.18 0.80
CA VAL A 39 4.47 -13.53 0.34
C VAL A 39 4.36 -13.53 -1.19
N GLN A 40 3.71 -12.51 -1.76
CA GLN A 40 3.58 -12.37 -3.21
C GLN A 40 4.95 -12.30 -3.90
N LYS A 41 5.92 -11.56 -3.34
CA LYS A 41 7.31 -11.53 -3.86
C LYS A 41 7.96 -12.92 -3.85
N VAL A 42 7.78 -13.70 -2.79
CA VAL A 42 8.33 -15.06 -2.70
C VAL A 42 7.71 -15.99 -3.75
N VAL A 43 6.39 -15.92 -3.95
CA VAL A 43 5.68 -16.71 -4.98
C VAL A 43 6.20 -16.36 -6.37
N ILE A 44 6.30 -15.06 -6.69
CA ILE A 44 6.85 -14.59 -7.97
C ILE A 44 8.30 -15.06 -8.14
N ALA A 45 9.14 -14.93 -7.12
CA ALA A 45 10.53 -15.35 -7.19
C ALA A 45 10.67 -16.85 -7.48
N ARG A 46 9.86 -17.71 -6.84
CA ARG A 46 9.83 -19.16 -7.10
C ARG A 46 9.46 -19.48 -8.54
N GLN A 47 8.43 -18.80 -9.06
CA GLN A 47 7.99 -18.95 -10.44
C GLN A 47 9.08 -18.52 -11.44
N VAL A 48 9.76 -17.39 -11.19
CA VAL A 48 10.86 -16.88 -12.03
C VAL A 48 12.09 -17.79 -11.98
N MET A 49 12.38 -18.39 -10.83
CA MET A 49 13.54 -19.28 -10.65
C MET A 49 13.31 -20.71 -11.19
N GLY A 50 12.14 -21.01 -11.77
CA GLY A 50 11.83 -22.35 -12.27
C GLY A 50 11.67 -23.41 -11.17
N ALA A 51 11.49 -22.97 -9.92
CA ALA A 51 11.17 -23.83 -8.80
C ALA A 51 9.63 -24.01 -8.75
N ALA A 52 9.10 -24.70 -9.76
CA ALA A 52 7.72 -25.19 -9.79
C ALA A 52 7.72 -26.72 -9.63
#